data_AF-A0AA49FK13-F1
#
_entry.id   AF-A0AA49FK13-F1
#
_cell.length_a   1.000
_cell.length_b   1.000
_cell.length_c   1.000
_cell.angle_alpha   90.00
_cell.angle_beta   90.00
_cell.angle_gamma   90.00
#
_symmetry.space_group_name_H-M   'P 1'
#
loop_
_entity.id
_entity.type
_entity.pdbx_description
1 polymer ?
#
loop_
_entity_poly.entity_id
_entity_poly.type
_entity_poly.pdbx_seq_one_letter_code
_entity_poly.pdbx_strand_id
1 'polypeptide(L)'
;MRILASLALLAWSGMAAGQGFRPPAFFGGVPGMAQFQAIQMQRHQARTLLYREALEELRKNPAAADVPECPAGGAPAGTLCLARAETPPAPPQAPPARRRLAVLIGNNDYKNPIPELETPVADVGRTAEILKNRFGFEPRVLKNAGKAQIVEALNKIAAEATPEDSVLLFYAGHGYLMDDTKMGFWIPVDASVKTAAGWISNTDISRLLAAIKARQLILVSDSCFSGSLTKEQKIGAGGAANRDEVLRRRSVLVLSSGGDEPVSDEGKEGHSIFAWNLIKTLEAADGVTPGYEVYRQVRGRVMKDYPQEPQYGAVVSAGHASGGEYLFDAGAAAATTAR
;
A
#
# COMPACT_ATOMS: atom_id res chain seq x y z
N MET A 1 -26.14 23.22 -49.89
CA MET A 1 -27.27 23.52 -48.97
C MET A 1 -28.01 22.21 -48.73
N ARG A 2 -28.05 21.75 -47.46
CA ARG A 2 -28.80 20.60 -46.89
C ARG A 2 -28.42 19.18 -47.32
N ILE A 3 -27.65 18.51 -46.45
CA ILE A 3 -27.61 17.05 -46.28
C ILE A 3 -28.67 16.69 -45.22
N LEU A 4 -29.53 15.73 -45.52
CA LEU A 4 -30.57 15.22 -44.63
C LEU A 4 -30.29 13.77 -44.25
N ALA A 5 -30.38 13.54 -42.94
CA ALA A 5 -30.93 12.38 -42.23
C ALA A 5 -30.26 11.00 -42.36
N SER A 6 -29.74 10.53 -41.22
CA SER A 6 -30.00 9.18 -40.71
C SER A 6 -29.72 9.16 -39.19
N LEU A 7 -30.79 9.35 -38.40
CA LEU A 7 -30.83 9.05 -36.97
C LEU A 7 -31.24 7.58 -36.82
N ALA A 8 -30.38 6.75 -36.24
CA ALA A 8 -30.76 5.43 -35.77
C ALA A 8 -31.10 5.52 -34.27
N LEU A 9 -32.40 5.44 -33.96
CA LEU A 9 -32.88 5.13 -32.61
C LEU A 9 -32.58 3.65 -32.32
N LEU A 10 -31.83 3.38 -31.26
CA LEU A 10 -31.77 2.06 -30.65
C LEU A 10 -32.66 2.07 -29.40
N ALA A 11 -33.68 1.23 -29.46
CA ALA A 11 -34.72 1.05 -28.45
C ALA A 11 -34.13 0.55 -27.12
N TRP A 12 -34.50 1.22 -26.04
CA TRP A 12 -34.27 0.78 -24.68
C TRP A 12 -35.33 -0.26 -24.33
N SER A 13 -34.94 -1.50 -24.10
CA SER A 13 -35.82 -2.53 -23.56
C SER A 13 -35.12 -3.29 -22.43
N GLY A 14 -35.78 -3.34 -21.27
CA GLY A 14 -35.60 -4.35 -20.22
C GLY A 14 -34.33 -4.27 -19.36
N MET A 15 -34.31 -3.44 -18.32
CA MET A 15 -33.41 -3.62 -17.17
C MET A 15 -33.99 -4.67 -16.22
N ALA A 16 -33.40 -5.86 -16.19
CA ALA A 16 -33.47 -6.75 -15.04
C ALA A 16 -32.38 -6.32 -14.04
N ALA A 17 -32.80 -5.96 -12.82
CA ALA A 17 -31.90 -5.67 -11.71
C ALA A 17 -31.13 -6.95 -11.33
N GLY A 18 -29.79 -6.89 -11.28
CA GLY A 18 -28.99 -7.97 -10.72
C GLY A 18 -27.60 -8.23 -11.29
N GLN A 19 -27.14 -7.51 -12.31
CA GLN A 19 -25.77 -7.69 -12.82
C GLN A 19 -24.91 -6.46 -12.50
N GLY A 20 -23.93 -6.65 -11.62
CA GLY A 20 -22.87 -5.67 -11.40
C GLY A 20 -22.22 -5.31 -12.74
N PHE A 21 -21.91 -4.03 -12.91
CA PHE A 21 -21.19 -3.53 -14.08
C PHE A 21 -19.82 -4.22 -14.17
N ARG A 22 -19.70 -5.25 -15.01
CA ARG A 22 -18.41 -5.83 -15.40
C ARG A 22 -17.93 -5.10 -16.66
N PRO A 23 -16.82 -4.34 -16.62
CA PRO A 23 -16.24 -3.79 -17.83
C PRO A 23 -15.83 -4.95 -18.77
N PRO A 24 -15.93 -4.75 -20.11
CA PRO A 24 -15.59 -5.80 -21.07
C PRO A 24 -14.11 -6.15 -21.00
N ALA A 25 -13.79 -7.44 -21.08
CA ALA A 25 -12.41 -7.90 -21.27
C ALA A 25 -11.89 -7.46 -22.64
N PHE A 26 -10.72 -6.82 -22.69
CA PHE A 26 -10.11 -6.37 -23.93
C PHE A 26 -9.49 -7.54 -24.70
N PHE A 27 -10.09 -7.91 -25.84
CA PHE A 27 -9.40 -8.59 -26.92
C PHE A 27 -8.73 -7.52 -27.80
N GLY A 28 -7.43 -7.24 -27.61
CA GLY A 28 -6.75 -6.25 -28.47
C GLY A 28 -5.35 -5.74 -28.12
N GLY A 29 -4.67 -6.25 -27.10
CA GLY A 29 -3.35 -5.74 -26.69
C GLY A 29 -3.42 -4.47 -25.80
N VAL A 30 -2.26 -3.94 -25.42
CA VAL A 30 -2.14 -2.80 -24.47
C VAL A 30 -2.85 -1.57 -25.05
N PRO A 31 -3.80 -0.94 -24.32
CA PRO A 31 -4.46 0.28 -24.76
C PRO A 31 -3.44 1.37 -25.10
N GLY A 32 -3.64 2.11 -26.18
CA GLY A 32 -2.86 3.34 -26.42
C GLY A 32 -3.01 4.32 -25.25
N MET A 33 -2.01 5.17 -24.99
CA MET A 33 -1.99 6.06 -23.81
C MET A 33 -3.26 6.90 -23.61
N ALA A 34 -3.86 7.41 -24.70
CA ALA A 34 -5.09 8.18 -24.64
C ALA A 34 -6.30 7.34 -24.21
N GLN A 35 -6.41 6.11 -24.71
CA GLN A 35 -7.47 5.17 -24.33
C GLN A 35 -7.30 4.73 -22.87
N PHE A 36 -6.05 4.46 -22.46
CA PHE A 36 -5.73 4.19 -21.07
C PHE A 36 -6.18 5.34 -20.17
N GLN A 37 -5.74 6.57 -20.43
CA GLN A 37 -6.14 7.76 -19.66
C GLN A 37 -7.66 7.97 -19.59
N ALA A 38 -8.39 7.68 -20.68
CA ALA A 38 -9.85 7.77 -20.68
C ALA A 38 -10.49 6.73 -19.75
N ILE A 39 -9.99 5.48 -19.75
CA ILE A 39 -10.44 4.42 -18.83
C ILE A 39 -10.13 4.83 -17.38
N GLN A 40 -8.94 5.37 -17.14
CA GLN A 40 -8.51 5.89 -15.83
C GLN A 40 -9.47 6.94 -15.31
N MET A 41 -9.80 7.91 -16.14
CA MET A 41 -10.74 8.97 -15.81
C MET A 41 -12.14 8.42 -15.51
N GLN A 42 -12.65 7.48 -16.30
CA GLN A 42 -13.97 6.89 -16.09
C GLN A 42 -14.06 6.11 -14.78
N ARG A 43 -13.06 5.28 -14.47
CA ARG A 43 -13.00 4.53 -13.20
C ARG A 43 -12.84 5.45 -12.00
N HIS A 44 -12.05 6.52 -12.12
CA HIS A 44 -11.95 7.57 -11.11
C HIS A 44 -13.30 8.28 -10.85
N GLN A 45 -14.01 8.66 -11.91
CA GLN A 45 -15.34 9.27 -11.80
C GLN A 45 -16.34 8.32 -11.16
N ALA A 46 -16.37 7.05 -11.56
CA ALA A 46 -17.25 6.04 -10.97
C ALA A 46 -17.00 5.86 -9.46
N ARG A 47 -15.73 5.80 -9.03
CA ARG A 47 -15.37 5.74 -7.60
C ARG A 47 -15.76 7.01 -6.86
N THR A 48 -15.52 8.18 -7.45
CA THR A 48 -15.94 9.47 -6.86
C THR A 48 -17.44 9.50 -6.62
N LEU A 49 -18.24 8.97 -7.56
CA LEU A 49 -19.69 8.86 -7.41
C LEU A 49 -20.10 7.83 -6.36
N LEU A 50 -19.42 6.67 -6.34
CA LEU A 50 -19.65 5.60 -5.36
C LEU A 50 -19.47 6.12 -3.92
N TYR A 51 -18.40 6.87 -3.67
CA TYR A 51 -18.04 7.36 -2.34
C TYR A 51 -18.57 8.76 -2.02
N ARG A 52 -19.47 9.33 -2.83
CA ARG A 52 -19.85 10.75 -2.75
C ARG A 52 -20.21 11.22 -1.34
N GLU A 53 -21.06 10.48 -0.63
CA GLU A 53 -21.51 10.81 0.73
C GLU A 53 -20.34 10.83 1.73
N ALA A 54 -19.50 9.79 1.73
CA ALA A 54 -18.30 9.73 2.58
C ALA A 54 -17.31 10.86 2.26
N LEU A 55 -17.16 11.21 0.98
CA LEU A 55 -16.29 12.31 0.57
C LEU A 55 -16.85 13.68 0.99
N GLU A 56 -18.16 13.88 0.96
CA GLU A 56 -18.80 15.09 1.50
C GLU A 56 -18.66 15.19 3.02
N GLU A 57 -18.76 14.07 3.73
CA GLU A 57 -18.44 14.00 5.17
C GLU A 57 -17.00 14.45 5.42
N LEU A 58 -16.02 13.88 4.71
CA LEU A 58 -14.60 14.24 4.85
C LEU A 58 -14.32 15.71 4.52
N ARG A 59 -15.04 16.32 3.57
CA ARG A 59 -14.91 17.76 3.29
C ARG A 59 -15.40 18.63 4.44
N LYS A 60 -16.42 18.18 5.18
CA LYS A 60 -16.96 18.90 6.34
C LYS A 60 -16.13 18.63 7.60
N ASN A 61 -15.66 17.40 7.75
CA ASN A 61 -14.85 16.92 8.86
C ASN A 61 -13.71 16.04 8.33
N PRO A 62 -12.54 16.61 8.02
CA PRO A 62 -11.38 15.85 7.53
C PRO A 62 -10.92 14.73 8.49
N ALA A 63 -11.23 14.85 9.78
CA ALA A 63 -10.90 13.86 10.80
C ALA A 63 -11.96 12.76 10.95
N ALA A 64 -12.99 12.69 10.08
CA ALA A 64 -14.05 11.68 10.20
C ALA A 64 -13.53 10.23 10.09
N ALA A 65 -12.40 10.03 9.40
CA ALA A 65 -11.73 8.72 9.31
C ALA A 65 -10.67 8.52 10.40
N ASP A 66 -10.29 9.55 11.15
CA ASP A 66 -9.17 9.48 12.07
C ASP A 66 -9.51 8.65 13.32
N VAL A 67 -8.55 7.85 13.75
CA VAL A 67 -8.60 7.04 14.96
C VAL A 67 -7.89 7.80 16.09
N PRO A 68 -8.51 7.94 17.27
CA PRO A 68 -7.87 8.64 18.40
C PRO A 68 -6.62 7.90 18.87
N GLU A 69 -5.68 8.62 19.47
CA GLU A 69 -4.52 7.99 20.09
C GLU A 69 -4.89 7.22 21.36
N CYS A 70 -4.17 6.14 21.64
CA CYS A 70 -4.36 5.37 22.86
C CYS A 70 -4.00 6.21 24.10
N PRO A 71 -4.79 6.14 25.19
CA PRO A 71 -4.47 6.83 26.43
C PRO A 71 -3.18 6.31 27.05
N ALA A 72 -2.62 7.07 28.00
CA ALA A 72 -1.46 6.63 28.77
C ALA A 72 -1.83 5.36 29.53
N GLY A 73 -1.08 4.27 29.30
CA GLY A 73 -1.40 2.94 29.86
C GLY A 73 -1.97 1.93 28.87
N GLY A 74 -2.22 2.31 27.61
CA GLY A 74 -2.61 1.39 26.53
C GLY A 74 -4.07 1.54 26.09
N ALA A 75 -4.47 0.72 25.11
CA ALA A 75 -5.83 0.73 24.57
C ALA A 75 -6.85 0.19 25.60
N PRO A 76 -7.94 0.93 25.93
CA PRO A 76 -9.05 0.37 26.68
C PRO A 76 -9.67 -0.81 25.93
N ALA A 77 -10.13 -1.83 26.65
CA ALA A 77 -10.79 -2.99 26.06
C ALA A 77 -12.00 -2.57 25.22
N GLY A 78 -12.02 -2.96 23.94
CA GLY A 78 -13.11 -2.65 23.01
C GLY A 78 -13.04 -1.27 22.34
N THR A 79 -12.02 -0.45 22.63
CA THR A 79 -11.84 0.86 21.99
C THR A 79 -10.71 0.82 20.97
N LEU A 80 -11.01 1.20 19.74
CA LEU A 80 -10.00 1.37 18.70
C LEU A 80 -9.20 2.64 18.95
N CYS A 81 -7.88 2.52 19.03
CA CYS A 81 -6.97 3.66 19.16
C CYS A 81 -5.63 3.38 18.47
N LEU A 82 -4.87 4.42 18.15
CA LEU A 82 -3.53 4.29 17.58
C LEU A 82 -2.45 4.31 18.66
N ALA A 83 -1.47 3.43 18.54
CA ALA A 83 -0.26 3.48 19.35
C ALA A 83 0.43 4.85 19.19
N ARG A 84 0.94 5.39 20.29
CA ARG A 84 1.66 6.67 20.28
C ARG A 84 3.11 6.48 19.88
N ALA A 85 3.63 7.42 19.10
CA ALA A 85 5.06 7.51 18.85
C ALA A 85 5.79 7.94 20.13
N GLU A 86 6.66 7.06 20.62
CA GLU A 86 7.65 7.41 21.64
C GLU A 86 8.89 8.00 20.97
N THR A 87 9.63 8.84 21.69
CA THR A 87 10.91 9.36 21.19
C THR A 87 11.83 8.19 20.82
N PRO A 88 12.37 8.15 19.58
CA PRO A 88 13.24 7.06 19.19
C PRO A 88 14.46 6.98 20.13
N PRO A 89 14.79 5.80 20.67
CA PRO A 89 15.94 5.66 21.55
C PRO A 89 17.25 5.90 20.78
N ALA A 90 18.28 6.30 21.53
CA ALA A 90 19.62 6.59 21.00
C ALA A 90 20.14 5.47 20.07
N PRO A 91 20.94 5.80 19.03
CA PRO A 91 21.53 4.82 18.10
C PRO A 91 22.16 3.63 18.85
N PRO A 92 22.00 2.39 18.35
CA PRO A 92 22.54 1.23 19.05
C PRO A 92 24.07 1.25 18.94
N GLN A 93 24.75 0.84 20.00
CA GLN A 93 26.22 0.86 20.05
C GLN A 93 26.87 -0.25 19.22
N ALA A 94 26.11 -1.30 18.85
CA ALA A 94 26.54 -2.41 18.01
C ALA A 94 25.46 -2.75 16.96
N PRO A 95 25.82 -3.30 15.77
CA PRO A 95 24.86 -3.75 14.79
C PRO A 95 24.14 -5.01 15.34
N PRO A 96 22.84 -4.94 15.62
CA PRO A 96 22.17 -6.01 16.35
C PRO A 96 21.75 -7.17 15.45
N ALA A 97 21.51 -8.33 16.07
CA ALA A 97 20.85 -9.47 15.43
C ALA A 97 19.39 -9.09 15.14
N ARG A 98 19.04 -8.99 13.85
CA ARG A 98 17.81 -8.32 13.41
C ARG A 98 16.69 -9.31 13.25
N ARG A 99 15.79 -9.39 14.23
CA ARG A 99 14.48 -9.99 13.97
C ARG A 99 13.82 -9.16 12.87
N ARG A 100 13.29 -9.85 11.86
CA ARG A 100 12.63 -9.21 10.72
C ARG A 100 11.15 -9.52 10.79
N LEU A 101 10.34 -8.51 11.06
CA LEU A 101 8.90 -8.65 11.21
C LEU A 101 8.21 -8.20 9.92
N ALA A 102 7.16 -8.91 9.50
CA ALA A 102 6.32 -8.42 8.42
C ALA A 102 4.84 -8.53 8.75
N VAL A 103 4.07 -7.51 8.37
CA VAL A 103 2.60 -7.57 8.35
C VAL A 103 2.15 -7.30 6.93
N LEU A 104 1.41 -8.24 6.37
CA LEU A 104 0.91 -8.17 5.01
C LEU A 104 -0.61 -8.27 5.04
N ILE A 105 -1.29 -7.29 4.44
CA ILE A 105 -2.74 -7.12 4.44
C ILE A 105 -3.22 -7.16 2.99
N GLY A 106 -4.00 -8.17 2.65
CA GLY A 106 -4.59 -8.32 1.31
C GLY A 106 -6.10 -8.34 1.42
N ASN A 107 -6.77 -7.37 0.79
CA ASN A 107 -8.22 -7.22 0.84
C ASN A 107 -8.85 -7.41 -0.55
N ASN A 108 -9.57 -8.51 -0.71
CA ASN A 108 -10.32 -8.93 -1.90
C ASN A 108 -11.84 -8.77 -1.72
N ASP A 109 -12.36 -9.28 -0.61
CA ASP A 109 -13.79 -9.57 -0.43
C ASP A 109 -14.54 -8.36 0.12
N TYR A 110 -14.68 -7.31 -0.69
CA TYR A 110 -15.47 -6.14 -0.33
C TYR A 110 -16.97 -6.40 -0.44
N LYS A 111 -17.75 -5.80 0.45
CA LYS A 111 -19.20 -5.88 0.39
C LYS A 111 -19.75 -4.87 -0.61
N ASN A 112 -20.77 -5.29 -1.36
CA ASN A 112 -21.55 -4.38 -2.20
C ASN A 112 -21.98 -3.13 -1.42
N PRO A 113 -21.86 -1.92 -2.02
CA PRO A 113 -21.58 -1.66 -3.44
C PRO A 113 -20.08 -1.47 -3.79
N ILE A 114 -19.15 -1.73 -2.87
CA ILE A 114 -17.71 -1.66 -3.17
C ILE A 114 -17.32 -2.89 -4.00
N PRO A 115 -16.70 -2.73 -5.18
CA PRO A 115 -16.28 -3.86 -6.01
C PRO A 115 -15.26 -4.75 -5.31
N GLU A 116 -15.37 -6.06 -5.48
CA GLU A 116 -14.35 -7.02 -5.06
C GLU A 116 -13.06 -6.86 -5.88
N LEU A 117 -11.95 -7.37 -5.35
CA LEU A 117 -10.65 -7.48 -6.05
C LEU A 117 -10.21 -8.94 -6.10
N GLU A 118 -9.47 -9.35 -7.13
CA GLU A 118 -9.12 -10.76 -7.31
C GLU A 118 -7.72 -11.11 -6.75
N THR A 119 -6.76 -10.18 -6.81
CA THR A 119 -5.32 -10.46 -6.61
C THR A 119 -4.73 -10.18 -5.21
N PRO A 120 -5.21 -9.20 -4.40
CA PRO A 120 -4.51 -8.81 -3.16
C PRO A 120 -4.18 -9.93 -2.16
N VAL A 121 -5.09 -10.89 -1.93
CA VAL A 121 -4.85 -12.03 -1.05
C VAL A 121 -3.74 -12.95 -1.59
N ALA A 122 -3.68 -13.16 -2.91
CA ALA A 122 -2.62 -13.93 -3.54
C ALA A 122 -1.27 -13.20 -3.46
N ASP A 123 -1.27 -11.89 -3.70
CA ASP A 123 -0.10 -11.01 -3.65
C ASP A 123 0.59 -11.06 -2.29
N VAL A 124 -0.16 -10.87 -1.21
CA VAL A 124 0.39 -10.94 0.15
C VAL A 124 0.80 -12.35 0.54
N GLY A 125 0.08 -13.38 0.08
CA GLY A 125 0.41 -14.78 0.34
C GLY A 125 1.76 -15.16 -0.25
N ARG A 126 1.96 -14.92 -1.55
CA ARG A 126 3.21 -15.23 -2.24
C ARG A 126 4.38 -14.39 -1.70
N THR A 127 4.15 -13.12 -1.42
CA THR A 127 5.18 -12.24 -0.86
C THR A 127 5.61 -12.70 0.54
N ALA A 128 4.67 -13.13 1.40
CA ALA A 128 4.98 -13.66 2.71
C ALA A 128 5.89 -14.91 2.65
N GLU A 129 5.63 -15.83 1.72
CA GLU A 129 6.48 -17.01 1.51
C GLU A 129 7.91 -16.63 1.15
N ILE A 130 8.07 -15.68 0.22
CA ILE A 130 9.39 -15.21 -0.22
C ILE A 130 10.13 -14.52 0.92
N LEU A 131 9.47 -13.61 1.64
CA LEU A 131 10.04 -12.91 2.79
C LEU A 131 10.50 -13.88 3.88
N LYS A 132 9.70 -14.90 4.18
CA LYS A 132 10.07 -15.96 5.14
C LYS A 132 11.27 -16.76 4.66
N ASN A 133 11.18 -17.33 3.46
CA ASN A 133 12.13 -18.36 3.00
C ASN A 133 13.49 -17.78 2.57
N ARG A 134 13.51 -16.54 2.05
CA ARG A 134 14.74 -15.94 1.51
C ARG A 134 15.33 -14.87 2.40
N PHE A 135 14.48 -14.10 3.07
CA PHE A 135 14.88 -12.92 3.82
C PHE A 135 14.76 -13.12 5.34
N GLY A 136 14.28 -14.27 5.81
CA GLY A 136 14.20 -14.60 7.24
C GLY A 136 13.21 -13.73 8.01
N PHE A 137 12.13 -13.28 7.38
CA PHE A 137 11.05 -12.57 8.05
C PHE A 137 10.11 -13.53 8.80
N GLU A 138 9.45 -12.97 9.81
CA GLU A 138 8.29 -13.54 10.50
C GLU A 138 7.01 -12.85 9.97
N PRO A 139 6.46 -13.30 8.83
CA PRO A 139 5.29 -12.66 8.24
C PRO A 139 4.00 -13.01 9.00
N ARG A 140 3.14 -12.00 9.14
CA ARG A 140 1.76 -12.11 9.61
C ARG A 140 0.85 -11.66 8.49
N VAL A 141 0.03 -12.56 7.98
CA VAL A 141 -0.85 -12.29 6.85
C VAL A 141 -2.27 -12.08 7.36
N LEU A 142 -2.84 -10.92 7.04
CA LEU A 142 -4.23 -10.58 7.24
C LEU A 142 -4.93 -10.62 5.88
N LYS A 143 -5.99 -11.41 5.80
CA LYS A 143 -6.83 -11.52 4.59
C LYS A 143 -8.17 -10.90 4.87
N ASN A 144 -8.64 -10.03 3.98
CA ASN A 144 -9.96 -9.39 4.06
C ASN A 144 -10.17 -8.75 5.45
N ALA A 145 -9.23 -7.90 5.85
CA ALA A 145 -9.22 -7.28 7.16
C ALA A 145 -10.03 -5.98 7.18
N GLY A 146 -10.86 -5.86 8.22
CA GLY A 146 -11.55 -4.63 8.56
C GLY A 146 -10.64 -3.62 9.26
N LYS A 147 -11.14 -2.40 9.46
CA LYS A 147 -10.35 -1.29 10.05
C LYS A 147 -9.74 -1.67 11.40
N ALA A 148 -10.53 -2.27 12.28
CA ALA A 148 -10.09 -2.64 13.63
C ALA A 148 -8.94 -3.65 13.62
N GLN A 149 -9.03 -4.68 12.76
CA GLN A 149 -8.02 -5.73 12.63
C GLN A 149 -6.69 -5.18 12.09
N ILE A 150 -6.76 -4.25 11.12
CA ILE A 150 -5.58 -3.60 10.56
C ILE A 150 -4.87 -2.78 11.64
N VAL A 151 -5.59 -1.90 12.34
CA VAL A 151 -5.03 -1.06 13.39
C VAL A 151 -4.49 -1.90 14.55
N GLU A 152 -5.17 -2.97 14.97
CA GLU A 152 -4.70 -3.87 16.01
C GLU A 152 -3.38 -4.55 15.61
N ALA A 153 -3.28 -5.06 14.37
CA ALA A 153 -2.06 -5.68 13.86
C ALA A 153 -0.88 -4.69 13.82
N LEU A 154 -1.13 -3.44 13.42
CA LEU A 154 -0.11 -2.39 13.37
C LEU A 154 0.30 -1.92 14.79
N ASN A 155 -0.65 -1.78 15.71
CA ASN A 155 -0.37 -1.51 17.12
C ASN A 155 0.46 -2.63 17.76
N LYS A 156 0.14 -3.89 17.44
CA LYS A 156 0.89 -5.05 17.93
C LYS A 156 2.33 -5.04 17.45
N ILE A 157 2.58 -4.73 16.17
CA ILE A 157 3.94 -4.53 15.66
C ILE A 157 4.61 -3.34 16.35
N ALA A 158 3.92 -2.22 16.55
CA ALA A 158 4.49 -1.06 17.23
C ALA A 158 4.93 -1.39 18.68
N ALA A 159 4.17 -2.23 19.38
CA ALA A 159 4.49 -2.67 20.74
C ALA A 159 5.65 -3.68 20.79
N GLU A 160 5.73 -4.59 19.82
CA GLU A 160 6.72 -5.68 19.81
C GLU A 160 8.05 -5.28 19.19
N ALA A 161 8.03 -4.39 18.19
CA ALA A 161 9.21 -4.00 17.44
C ALA A 161 10.17 -3.21 18.32
N THR A 162 11.44 -3.60 18.25
CA THR A 162 12.54 -2.89 18.90
C THR A 162 13.31 -2.04 17.86
N PRO A 163 14.13 -1.08 18.30
CA PRO A 163 15.00 -0.31 17.41
C PRO A 163 16.04 -1.15 16.62
N GLU A 164 16.18 -2.41 16.98
CA GLU A 164 17.11 -3.38 16.37
C GLU A 164 16.45 -4.20 15.24
N ASP A 165 15.12 -4.20 15.21
CA ASP A 165 14.34 -4.95 14.25
C ASP A 165 14.26 -4.26 12.89
N SER A 166 13.93 -5.05 11.86
CA SER A 166 13.50 -4.54 10.56
C SER A 166 12.04 -4.91 10.34
N VAL A 167 11.23 -3.95 9.89
CA VAL A 167 9.79 -4.13 9.69
C VAL A 167 9.45 -3.88 8.23
N LEU A 168 8.67 -4.78 7.65
CA LEU A 168 8.04 -4.60 6.34
C LEU A 168 6.53 -4.65 6.51
N LEU A 169 5.85 -3.60 6.09
CA LEU A 169 4.40 -3.58 5.97
C LEU A 169 4.05 -3.71 4.49
N PHE A 170 3.07 -4.55 4.13
CA PHE A 170 2.54 -4.61 2.78
C PHE A 170 1.02 -4.50 2.84
N TYR A 171 0.45 -3.48 2.22
CA TYR A 171 -0.98 -3.41 1.95
C TYR A 171 -1.28 -3.58 0.45
N ALA A 172 -2.25 -4.43 0.12
CA ALA A 172 -2.85 -4.54 -1.19
C ALA A 172 -4.38 -4.48 -1.06
N GLY A 173 -5.01 -3.59 -1.82
CA GLY A 173 -6.47 -3.40 -1.76
C GLY A 173 -6.94 -2.03 -2.26
N HIS A 174 -8.23 -1.74 -2.07
CA HIS A 174 -8.80 -0.45 -2.44
C HIS A 174 -8.20 0.69 -1.63
N GLY A 175 -8.11 1.82 -2.30
CA GLY A 175 -7.65 3.07 -1.75
C GLY A 175 -8.35 4.22 -2.47
N TYR A 176 -8.38 5.38 -1.81
CA TYR A 176 -8.97 6.58 -2.39
C TYR A 176 -8.07 7.79 -2.14
N LEU A 177 -7.87 8.61 -3.18
CA LEU A 177 -7.17 9.89 -3.09
C LEU A 177 -8.15 11.01 -3.44
N MET A 178 -8.34 11.94 -2.52
CA MET A 178 -9.17 13.12 -2.75
C MET A 178 -8.41 14.14 -3.61
N ASP A 179 -8.95 14.51 -4.77
CA ASP A 179 -8.27 15.42 -5.70
C ASP A 179 -8.07 16.83 -5.15
N ASP A 180 -9.00 17.32 -4.35
CA ASP A 180 -9.04 18.68 -3.81
C ASP A 180 -8.09 18.88 -2.63
N THR A 181 -8.11 17.94 -1.69
CA THR A 181 -7.36 18.01 -0.43
C THR A 181 -6.06 17.19 -0.46
N LYS A 182 -5.91 16.32 -1.46
CA LYS A 182 -4.82 15.33 -1.57
C LYS A 182 -4.75 14.36 -0.38
N MET A 183 -5.83 14.24 0.39
CA MET A 183 -5.94 13.25 1.47
C MET A 183 -6.13 11.85 0.87
N GLY A 184 -5.29 10.92 1.31
CA GLY A 184 -5.30 9.52 0.92
C GLY A 184 -5.87 8.62 2.01
N PHE A 185 -6.51 7.53 1.60
CA PHE A 185 -7.16 6.57 2.48
C PHE A 185 -6.98 5.13 2.01
N TRP A 186 -6.67 4.22 2.94
CA TRP A 186 -6.99 2.80 2.76
C TRP A 186 -8.48 2.57 2.98
N ILE A 187 -9.05 1.66 2.16
CA ILE A 187 -10.43 1.21 2.27
C ILE A 187 -10.40 -0.25 2.76
N PRO A 188 -10.69 -0.52 4.04
CA PRO A 188 -10.86 -1.86 4.57
C PRO A 188 -12.10 -2.58 4.03
N VAL A 189 -12.20 -3.90 4.18
CA VAL A 189 -13.34 -4.67 3.63
C VAL A 189 -14.69 -4.38 4.31
N ASP A 190 -14.65 -3.82 5.53
CA ASP A 190 -15.82 -3.40 6.30
C ASP A 190 -16.14 -1.90 6.13
N ALA A 191 -15.47 -1.22 5.20
CA ALA A 191 -15.71 0.19 4.90
C ALA A 191 -17.13 0.43 4.37
N SER A 192 -17.64 1.62 4.68
CA SER A 192 -18.90 2.12 4.12
C SER A 192 -18.61 3.09 2.97
N VAL A 193 -19.51 3.12 1.99
CA VAL A 193 -19.51 4.17 0.95
C VAL A 193 -20.20 5.45 1.40
N LYS A 194 -20.97 5.38 2.49
CA LYS A 194 -21.77 6.49 3.02
C LYS A 194 -21.05 7.32 4.08
N THR A 195 -20.07 6.71 4.76
CA THR A 195 -19.29 7.36 5.80
C THR A 195 -17.83 6.91 5.74
N ALA A 196 -16.92 7.83 6.04
CA ALA A 196 -15.49 7.59 6.07
C ALA A 196 -14.99 7.01 7.41
N ALA A 197 -15.87 6.83 8.41
CA ALA A 197 -15.48 6.31 9.74
C ALA A 197 -14.75 4.96 9.68
N GLY A 198 -15.06 4.12 8.69
CA GLY A 198 -14.41 2.83 8.45
C GLY A 198 -13.13 2.89 7.61
N TRP A 199 -12.71 4.06 7.13
CA TRP A 199 -11.51 4.22 6.30
C TRP A 199 -10.29 4.50 7.18
N ILE A 200 -9.07 4.35 6.66
CA ILE A 200 -7.83 4.66 7.39
C ILE A 200 -7.08 5.75 6.64
N SER A 201 -6.94 6.93 7.25
CA SER A 201 -6.28 8.09 6.63
C SER A 201 -4.77 7.92 6.55
N ASN A 202 -4.12 8.59 5.60
CA ASN A 202 -2.66 8.69 5.56
C ASN A 202 -2.07 9.26 6.83
N THR A 203 -2.77 10.21 7.45
CA THR A 203 -2.32 10.80 8.72
C THR A 203 -2.23 9.70 9.77
N ASP A 204 -3.23 8.83 9.86
CA ASP A 204 -3.21 7.68 10.77
C ASP A 204 -2.16 6.64 10.37
N ILE A 205 -1.96 6.38 9.08
CA ILE A 205 -0.88 5.50 8.59
C ILE A 205 0.47 6.08 9.03
N SER A 206 0.75 7.37 8.82
CA SER A 206 1.98 8.03 9.25
C SER A 206 2.15 8.00 10.77
N ARG A 207 1.08 8.20 11.55
CA ARG A 207 1.11 8.06 13.03
C ARG A 207 1.47 6.63 13.44
N LEU A 208 0.88 5.62 12.80
CA LEU A 208 1.19 4.20 13.05
C LEU A 208 2.64 3.85 12.68
N LEU A 209 3.12 4.34 11.54
CA LEU A 209 4.53 4.19 11.14
C LEU A 209 5.48 4.86 12.13
N ALA A 210 5.12 6.03 12.66
CA ALA A 210 5.89 6.74 13.68
C ALA A 210 5.97 5.94 14.99
N ALA A 211 4.88 5.25 15.36
CA ALA A 211 4.80 4.42 16.56
C ALA A 211 5.68 3.17 16.52
N ILE A 212 5.99 2.66 15.32
CA ILE A 212 6.90 1.52 15.16
C ILE A 212 8.34 1.96 15.47
N LYS A 213 8.97 1.31 16.44
CA LYS A 213 10.31 1.70 16.95
C LYS A 213 11.46 1.26 16.05
N ALA A 214 11.21 0.32 15.14
CA ALA A 214 12.21 -0.23 14.23
C ALA A 214 12.93 0.86 13.42
N ARG A 215 14.26 0.76 13.34
CA ARG A 215 15.05 1.69 12.53
C ARG A 215 14.91 1.46 11.04
N GLN A 216 14.58 0.25 10.64
CA GLN A 216 14.40 -0.11 9.24
C GLN A 216 12.92 -0.44 9.05
N LEU A 217 12.18 0.48 8.46
CA LEU A 217 10.74 0.33 8.20
C LEU A 217 10.45 0.69 6.75
N ILE A 218 9.86 -0.24 6.02
CA ILE A 218 9.33 0.00 4.68
C ILE A 218 7.86 -0.38 4.61
N LEU A 219 7.05 0.50 4.03
CA LEU A 219 5.67 0.23 3.63
C LEU A 219 5.64 0.01 2.12
N VAL A 220 5.27 -1.21 1.71
CA VAL A 220 4.85 -1.51 0.35
C VAL A 220 3.34 -1.29 0.26
N SER A 221 2.88 -0.47 -0.66
CA SER A 221 1.45 -0.19 -0.83
C SER A 221 1.04 -0.34 -2.28
N ASP A 222 0.28 -1.39 -2.55
CA ASP A 222 -0.35 -1.65 -3.84
C ASP A 222 -1.81 -1.18 -3.79
N SER A 223 -1.98 0.14 -3.90
CA SER A 223 -3.27 0.80 -3.76
C SER A 223 -3.23 2.23 -4.34
N CYS A 224 -4.37 2.74 -4.82
CA CYS A 224 -4.49 3.97 -5.62
C CYS A 224 -3.94 5.25 -4.96
N PHE A 225 -3.82 5.28 -3.63
CA PHE A 225 -3.46 6.50 -2.90
C PHE A 225 -2.01 6.48 -2.42
N SER A 226 -1.28 5.36 -2.58
CA SER A 226 0.05 5.13 -2.02
C SER A 226 1.07 6.22 -2.39
N GLY A 227 0.87 6.89 -3.53
CA GLY A 227 1.74 7.95 -4.01
C GLY A 227 1.75 9.22 -3.14
N SER A 228 0.67 9.50 -2.40
CA SER A 228 0.60 10.68 -1.53
C SER A 228 1.59 10.62 -0.36
N LEU A 229 1.84 9.44 0.22
CA LEU A 229 2.88 9.25 1.25
C LEU A 229 4.30 9.38 0.67
N THR A 230 4.53 8.94 -0.57
CA THR A 230 5.85 9.06 -1.21
C THR A 230 6.23 10.48 -1.62
N LYS A 231 5.27 11.43 -1.58
CA LYS A 231 5.48 12.83 -1.96
C LYS A 231 6.05 13.69 -0.82
N GLU A 232 6.11 13.19 0.41
CA GLU A 232 6.76 13.92 1.52
C GLU A 232 8.24 14.18 1.22
N GLN A 233 8.96 13.14 0.77
CA GLN A 233 10.31 13.29 0.24
C GLN A 233 10.60 12.19 -0.79
N LYS A 234 10.77 12.56 -2.07
CA LYS A 234 11.26 11.62 -3.08
C LYS A 234 12.71 11.27 -2.80
N ILE A 235 13.03 9.98 -2.80
CA ILE A 235 14.40 9.49 -2.66
C ILE A 235 14.93 9.11 -4.05
N GLY A 236 16.05 9.70 -4.43
CA GLY A 236 16.82 9.33 -5.62
C GLY A 236 17.90 8.30 -5.29
N ALA A 237 18.78 8.03 -6.26
CA ALA A 237 19.95 7.19 -6.02
C ALA A 237 20.84 7.84 -4.95
N GLY A 238 20.69 7.43 -3.70
CA GLY A 238 21.62 7.76 -2.64
C GLY A 238 22.93 7.05 -2.97
N GLY A 239 24.01 7.81 -3.15
CA GLY A 239 25.35 7.24 -3.33
C GLY A 239 25.63 6.23 -2.23
N ALA A 240 26.39 5.18 -2.55
CA ALA A 240 26.66 4.01 -1.71
C ALA A 240 27.07 4.39 -0.27
N ALA A 241 26.08 4.68 0.57
CA ALA A 241 26.28 4.89 1.98
C ALA A 241 26.72 3.54 2.54
N ASN A 242 27.76 3.56 3.38
CA ASN A 242 28.23 2.35 4.03
C ASN A 242 27.05 1.66 4.72
N ARG A 243 26.89 0.34 4.52
CA ARG A 243 25.81 -0.46 5.12
C ARG A 243 25.63 -0.10 6.60
N ASP A 244 26.70 -0.01 7.36
CA ASP A 244 26.65 0.31 8.80
C ASP A 244 26.13 1.72 9.10
N GLU A 245 26.38 2.68 8.20
CA GLU A 245 25.87 4.05 8.32
C GLU A 245 24.36 4.11 8.08
N VAL A 246 23.89 3.43 7.02
CA VAL A 246 22.45 3.28 6.72
C VAL A 246 21.71 2.68 7.90
N LEU A 247 22.28 1.65 8.51
CA LEU A 247 21.64 0.90 9.59
C LEU A 247 21.60 1.64 10.93
N ARG A 248 22.45 2.66 11.11
CA ARG A 248 22.38 3.57 12.26
C ARG A 248 21.29 4.62 12.11
N ARG A 249 20.82 4.89 10.88
CA ARG A 249 19.76 5.86 10.59
C ARG A 249 18.40 5.20 10.68
N ARG A 250 17.44 5.93 11.29
CA ARG A 250 16.04 5.57 11.20
C ARG A 250 15.55 5.84 9.77
N SER A 251 15.00 4.83 9.15
CA SER A 251 14.58 4.82 7.75
C SER A 251 13.12 4.38 7.73
N VAL A 252 12.22 5.33 7.43
CA VAL A 252 10.80 5.06 7.16
C VAL A 252 10.53 5.37 5.70
N LEU A 253 10.28 4.33 4.92
CA LEU A 253 10.22 4.39 3.45
C LEU A 253 8.90 3.83 2.94
N VAL A 254 8.49 4.30 1.77
CA VAL A 254 7.28 3.81 1.08
C VAL A 254 7.65 3.45 -0.34
N LEU A 255 7.29 2.23 -0.75
CA LEU A 255 7.26 1.76 -2.13
C LEU A 255 5.80 1.57 -2.54
N SER A 256 5.39 2.32 -3.55
CA SER A 256 4.00 2.52 -3.95
C SER A 256 3.81 2.00 -5.37
N SER A 257 2.71 1.29 -5.67
CA SER A 257 2.40 0.87 -7.04
C SER A 257 2.16 2.05 -7.99
N GLY A 258 1.70 3.17 -7.44
CA GLY A 258 1.56 4.44 -8.14
C GLY A 258 0.40 4.47 -9.14
N GLY A 259 0.01 5.69 -9.52
CA GLY A 259 -1.20 5.95 -10.30
C GLY A 259 -2.45 6.16 -9.42
N ASP A 260 -3.49 6.78 -9.99
CA ASP A 260 -4.76 7.05 -9.32
C ASP A 260 -5.70 5.83 -9.31
N GLU A 261 -5.27 4.68 -9.86
CA GLU A 261 -6.10 3.48 -10.00
C GLU A 261 -5.69 2.31 -9.10
N PRO A 262 -6.64 1.38 -8.84
CA PRO A 262 -6.38 0.22 -8.02
C PRO A 262 -5.51 -0.79 -8.77
N VAL A 263 -5.03 -1.73 -7.96
CA VAL A 263 -4.55 -3.05 -8.35
C VAL A 263 -5.26 -3.52 -9.62
N SER A 264 -4.51 -3.71 -10.70
CA SER A 264 -5.09 -4.19 -11.97
C SER A 264 -5.67 -5.60 -11.76
N ASP A 265 -6.96 -5.79 -12.03
CA ASP A 265 -7.57 -7.13 -12.18
C ASP A 265 -6.97 -7.85 -13.41
N GLU A 266 -6.45 -7.09 -14.37
CA GLU A 266 -5.59 -7.58 -15.46
C GLU A 266 -4.19 -7.83 -14.89
N GLY A 267 -4.13 -8.74 -13.93
CA GLY A 267 -2.91 -9.21 -13.32
C GLY A 267 -2.10 -10.13 -14.22
N LYS A 268 -0.97 -10.61 -13.70
CA LYS A 268 -0.13 -11.62 -14.33
C LYS A 268 0.05 -12.79 -13.36
N GLU A 269 -0.25 -14.00 -13.83
CA GLU A 269 -0.11 -15.23 -13.02
C GLU A 269 -0.90 -15.17 -11.69
N GLY A 270 -2.08 -14.52 -11.68
CA GLY A 270 -2.91 -14.39 -10.47
C GLY A 270 -2.45 -13.31 -9.49
N HIS A 271 -1.54 -12.44 -9.92
CA HIS A 271 -1.01 -11.32 -9.13
C HIS A 271 -1.23 -9.98 -9.82
N SER A 272 -1.32 -8.89 -9.08
CA SER A 272 -1.32 -7.56 -9.70
C SER A 272 -0.04 -7.32 -10.52
N ILE A 273 -0.06 -6.41 -11.50
CA ILE A 273 1.15 -6.09 -12.28
C ILE A 273 2.30 -5.59 -11.37
N PHE A 274 1.98 -4.77 -10.38
CA PHE A 274 2.97 -4.28 -9.42
C PHE A 274 3.49 -5.41 -8.52
N ALA A 275 2.60 -6.16 -7.89
CA ALA A 275 2.95 -7.24 -6.98
C ALA A 275 3.71 -8.37 -7.70
N TRP A 276 3.30 -8.74 -8.91
CA TRP A 276 4.01 -9.72 -9.74
C TRP A 276 5.46 -9.26 -9.99
N ASN A 277 5.66 -8.00 -10.39
CA ASN A 277 7.00 -7.47 -10.63
C ASN A 277 7.83 -7.33 -9.34
N LEU A 278 7.22 -7.00 -8.21
CA LEU A 278 7.85 -7.02 -6.90
C LEU A 278 8.29 -8.44 -6.52
N ILE A 279 7.38 -9.41 -6.64
CA ILE A 279 7.64 -10.84 -6.39
C ILE A 279 8.83 -11.31 -7.22
N LYS A 280 8.84 -11.09 -8.53
CA LYS A 280 9.96 -11.48 -9.41
C LYS A 280 11.26 -10.77 -9.08
N THR A 281 11.20 -9.55 -8.56
CA THR A 281 12.38 -8.80 -8.11
C THR A 281 12.94 -9.39 -6.82
N LEU A 282 12.09 -9.68 -5.83
CA LEU A 282 12.49 -10.30 -4.56
C LEU A 282 12.97 -11.77 -4.75
N GLU A 283 12.41 -12.50 -5.70
CA GLU A 283 12.88 -13.83 -6.11
C GLU A 283 14.24 -13.79 -6.83
N ALA A 284 14.58 -12.68 -7.49
CA ALA A 284 15.88 -12.53 -8.16
C ALA A 284 16.93 -11.89 -7.25
N ALA A 285 16.52 -11.24 -6.15
CA ALA A 285 17.42 -10.54 -5.25
C ALA A 285 18.40 -11.50 -4.56
N ASP A 286 19.66 -11.12 -4.53
CA ASP A 286 20.74 -11.84 -3.87
C ASP A 286 21.56 -10.87 -3.00
N GLY A 287 22.12 -11.40 -1.91
CA GLY A 287 22.81 -10.62 -0.89
C GLY A 287 22.02 -9.40 -0.41
N VAL A 288 22.73 -8.29 -0.21
CA VAL A 288 22.17 -7.05 0.35
C VAL A 288 21.77 -6.11 -0.77
N THR A 289 20.46 -5.85 -0.90
CA THR A 289 19.90 -4.97 -1.92
C THR A 289 19.18 -3.77 -1.26
N PRO A 290 19.57 -2.52 -1.55
CA PRO A 290 18.84 -1.33 -1.10
C PRO A 290 17.41 -1.28 -1.64
N GLY A 291 16.49 -0.73 -0.85
CA GLY A 291 15.08 -0.57 -1.23
C GLY A 291 14.91 0.28 -2.48
N TYR A 292 15.75 1.30 -2.67
CA TYR A 292 15.77 2.07 -3.92
C TYR A 292 16.12 1.22 -5.15
N GLU A 293 17.03 0.25 -5.04
CA GLU A 293 17.37 -0.64 -6.16
C GLU A 293 16.24 -1.64 -6.45
N VAL A 294 15.57 -2.17 -5.41
CA VAL A 294 14.32 -2.94 -5.58
C VAL A 294 13.27 -2.10 -6.32
N TYR A 295 13.03 -0.87 -5.87
CA TYR A 295 12.13 0.07 -6.53
C TYR A 295 12.49 0.29 -8.01
N ARG A 296 13.77 0.55 -8.33
CA ARG A 296 14.21 0.80 -9.71
C ARG A 296 13.90 -0.38 -10.63
N GLN A 297 14.16 -1.60 -10.16
CA GLN A 297 13.87 -2.81 -10.93
C GLN A 297 12.37 -2.99 -11.13
N VAL A 298 11.57 -2.83 -10.05
CA VAL A 298 10.10 -2.92 -10.13
C VAL A 298 9.55 -1.87 -11.08
N ARG A 299 9.90 -0.59 -10.92
CA ARG A 299 9.46 0.50 -11.80
C ARG A 299 9.82 0.23 -13.26
N GLY A 300 11.06 -0.19 -13.52
CA GLY A 300 11.52 -0.48 -14.89
C GLY A 300 10.72 -1.59 -15.57
N ARG A 301 10.33 -2.63 -14.82
CA ARG A 301 9.51 -3.73 -15.36
C ARG A 301 8.04 -3.37 -15.47
N VAL A 302 7.47 -2.70 -14.47
CA VAL A 302 6.07 -2.25 -14.49
C VAL A 302 5.83 -1.29 -15.65
N MET A 303 6.67 -0.25 -15.81
CA MET A 303 6.50 0.74 -16.88
C MET A 303 6.71 0.16 -18.30
N LYS A 304 7.36 -0.99 -18.41
CA LYS A 304 7.51 -1.70 -19.68
C LYS A 304 6.22 -2.43 -20.06
N ASP A 305 5.55 -3.01 -19.07
CA ASP A 305 4.39 -3.89 -19.27
C ASP A 305 3.06 -3.12 -19.18
N TYR A 306 3.03 -2.01 -18.45
CA TYR A 306 1.81 -1.24 -18.16
C TYR A 306 2.12 0.25 -17.90
N PRO A 307 1.26 1.20 -18.31
CA PRO A 307 1.43 2.64 -18.07
C PRO A 307 1.13 3.05 -16.62
N GLN A 308 1.65 2.29 -15.66
CA GLN A 308 1.66 2.58 -14.23
C GLN A 308 3.09 3.00 -13.83
N GLU A 309 3.19 4.00 -12.95
CA GLU A 309 4.48 4.52 -12.48
C GLU A 309 4.63 4.32 -10.97
N PRO A 310 5.28 3.21 -10.53
CA PRO A 310 5.64 3.03 -9.14
C PRO A 310 6.44 4.20 -8.58
N GLN A 311 6.25 4.47 -7.29
CA GLN A 311 6.86 5.61 -6.59
C GLN A 311 7.62 5.13 -5.36
N TYR A 312 8.70 5.86 -5.02
CA TYR A 312 9.52 5.61 -3.84
C TYR A 312 9.80 6.91 -3.10
N GLY A 313 9.63 6.90 -1.79
CA GLY A 313 9.85 8.08 -0.97
C GLY A 313 10.01 7.79 0.51
N ALA A 314 10.42 8.80 1.26
CA ALA A 314 10.51 8.81 2.71
C ALA A 314 9.27 9.46 3.34
N VAL A 315 8.88 8.92 4.50
CA VAL A 315 7.85 9.50 5.36
C VAL A 315 8.54 10.27 6.47
N VAL A 316 8.82 11.55 6.22
CA VAL A 316 9.50 12.45 7.15
C VAL A 316 8.64 12.65 8.40
N SER A 317 7.31 12.73 8.22
CA SER A 317 6.34 12.83 9.31
C SER A 317 6.39 11.64 10.29
N ALA A 318 6.87 10.47 9.84
CA ALA A 318 7.04 9.27 10.65
C ALA A 318 8.46 9.09 11.24
N GLY A 319 9.31 10.12 11.12
CA GLY A 319 10.64 10.15 11.71
C GLY A 319 11.74 9.53 10.84
N HIS A 320 11.59 9.54 9.50
CA HIS A 320 12.69 9.22 8.60
C HIS A 320 13.88 10.19 8.80
N ALA A 321 15.08 9.65 8.98
CA ALA A 321 16.31 10.42 9.07
C ALA A 321 16.99 10.53 7.70
N SER A 322 17.49 11.72 7.36
CA SER A 322 18.15 11.98 6.08
C SER A 322 19.26 10.98 5.77
N GLY A 323 19.28 10.47 4.54
CA GLY A 323 20.23 9.44 4.10
C GLY A 323 19.93 8.04 4.67
N GLY A 324 18.75 7.84 5.26
CA GLY A 324 18.23 6.53 5.61
C GLY A 324 17.81 5.75 4.36
N GLU A 325 17.98 4.44 4.41
CA GLU A 325 17.59 3.50 3.37
C GLU A 325 17.17 2.18 4.02
N TYR A 326 16.31 1.41 3.36
CA TYR A 326 15.89 0.08 3.78
C TYR A 326 16.75 -0.96 3.07
N LEU A 327 17.29 -1.93 3.80
CA LEU A 327 18.13 -2.99 3.21
C LEU A 327 17.39 -4.33 3.20
N PHE A 328 17.12 -4.84 1.99
CA PHE A 328 16.71 -6.23 1.79
C PHE A 328 17.95 -7.12 1.85
N ASP A 329 17.93 -8.15 2.69
CA ASP A 329 19.09 -9.02 2.93
C ASP A 329 18.71 -10.48 2.61
N ALA A 330 18.91 -10.86 1.35
CA ALA A 330 18.64 -12.21 0.85
C ALA A 330 19.74 -13.17 1.34
N GLY A 331 19.34 -14.33 1.84
CA GLY A 331 20.25 -15.34 2.41
C GLY A 331 20.33 -15.33 3.93
N ALA A 332 19.72 -14.35 4.59
CA ALA A 332 19.69 -14.30 6.04
C ALA A 332 18.88 -15.43 6.69
N ALA A 333 17.93 -16.04 5.98
CA ALA A 333 17.23 -17.24 6.45
C ALA A 333 18.19 -18.43 6.68
N ALA A 334 19.21 -18.60 5.83
CA ALA A 334 20.20 -19.66 5.96
C ALA A 334 21.12 -19.46 7.18
N ALA A 335 21.38 -18.21 7.57
CA ALA A 335 22.23 -17.86 8.71
C ALA A 335 21.55 -18.13 10.08
N THR A 336 20.22 -18.14 10.15
CA THR A 336 19.46 -18.39 11.39
C THR A 336 19.36 -19.88 11.72
N THR A 337 19.33 -20.76 10.72
CA THR A 337 19.32 -22.22 10.90
C THR A 337 20.68 -22.85 11.25
N ALA A 338 21.77 -22.07 11.18
CA ALA A 338 23.13 -22.54 11.45
C ALA A 338 23.63 -22.19 12.87
N ARG A 339 22.75 -21.70 13.75
CA ARG A 339 23.00 -21.44 15.18
C ARG A 339 22.06 -22.28 16.03
#